data_AF-A0A090KIF1-F1
#
_entry.id   AF-A0A090KIF1-F1
#
_cell.length_a   1.000
_cell.length_b   1.000
_cell.length_c   1.000
_cell.angle_alpha   90.00
_cell.angle_beta   90.00
_cell.angle_gamma   90.00
#
_symmetry.space_group_name_H-M   'P 1'
#
loop_
_entity.id
_entity.type
_entity.pdbx_description
1 polymer ?
#
loop_
_entity_poly.entity_id
_entity_poly.type
_entity_poly.pdbx_seq_one_letter_code
_entity_poly.pdbx_strand_id
1 'polypeptide(L)'
;MNDRLEFLNHEILFERTGKVLNITKPEVQQAITQHCVDRGVKVLILDNLSTLASGMRENEADSWELVNPWLLDLRRRKIAVVIIHHAGRSGEMRGTSKREDNVFWIIALDDAKENADDKRGARFVSRFTKPSRNTQEEVATYEWHFITEANGEVSISHKLAQTMDVFLGLIGDGVNDCAAIAEEMKISKASVSRMAKKAEVGRKIIIKSRRYFLEEGAKIDPKK
;
A
#
# COMPACT_ATOMS: atom_id res chain seq x y z
N MET A 1 -14.37 18.62 -16.57
CA MET A 1 -14.63 17.79 -15.37
C MET A 1 -14.90 16.37 -15.88
N ASN A 2 -14.32 15.34 -15.28
CA ASN A 2 -14.55 13.96 -15.73
C ASN A 2 -15.84 13.45 -15.10
N ASP A 3 -16.89 13.23 -15.88
CA ASP A 3 -18.21 12.78 -15.39
C ASP A 3 -18.17 11.42 -14.69
N ARG A 4 -17.05 10.70 -14.77
CA ARG A 4 -16.83 9.40 -14.12
C ARG A 4 -16.10 9.50 -12.78
N LEU A 5 -15.74 10.70 -12.33
CA LEU A 5 -15.02 10.92 -11.09
C LEU A 5 -15.67 12.04 -10.27
N GLU A 6 -16.10 11.70 -9.07
CA GLU A 6 -16.68 12.63 -8.11
C GLU A 6 -15.79 12.70 -6.87
N PHE A 7 -15.58 13.92 -6.36
CA PHE A 7 -14.78 14.17 -5.18
C PHE A 7 -15.68 14.64 -4.04
N LEU A 8 -15.63 13.92 -2.92
CA LEU A 8 -16.22 14.35 -1.65
C LEU A 8 -15.08 14.83 -0.75
N ASN A 9 -15.03 16.14 -0.51
CA ASN A 9 -13.96 16.76 0.26
C ASN A 9 -14.44 17.12 1.68
N HIS A 10 -13.64 16.73 2.67
CA HIS A 10 -13.93 16.94 4.09
C HIS A 10 -14.03 18.42 4.48
N GLU A 11 -13.14 19.26 3.95
CA GLU A 11 -13.10 20.71 4.21
C GLU A 11 -14.37 21.38 3.68
N ILE A 12 -14.79 21.02 2.46
CA ILE A 12 -16.03 21.53 1.86
C ILE A 12 -17.25 21.13 2.69
N LEU A 13 -17.28 19.90 3.24
CA LEU A 13 -18.36 19.47 4.14
C LEU A 13 -18.39 20.33 5.41
N PHE A 14 -17.23 20.55 6.01
CA PHE A 14 -17.10 21.33 7.24
C PHE A 14 -17.52 22.79 7.04
N GLU A 15 -17.00 23.46 6.01
CA GLU A 15 -17.35 24.86 5.71
C GLU A 15 -18.85 25.07 5.49
N ARG A 16 -19.53 24.09 4.85
CA ARG A 16 -20.95 24.20 4.52
C ARG A 16 -21.89 23.82 5.65
N THR A 17 -21.46 22.94 6.56
CA THR A 17 -22.39 22.30 7.52
C THR A 17 -21.93 22.34 8.97
N GLY A 18 -20.67 22.72 9.22
CA GLY A 18 -20.02 22.60 10.52
C GLY A 18 -19.77 21.16 10.98
N LYS A 19 -20.04 20.15 10.13
CA LYS A 19 -19.88 18.73 10.47
C LYS A 19 -18.53 18.19 10.02
N VAL A 20 -18.05 17.19 10.75
CA VAL A 20 -16.82 16.45 10.47
C VAL A 20 -17.21 15.07 9.94
N LEU A 21 -16.66 14.68 8.79
CA LEU A 21 -16.85 13.34 8.25
C LEU A 21 -16.15 12.30 9.13
N ASN A 22 -16.89 11.30 9.59
CA ASN A 22 -16.31 10.17 10.32
C ASN A 22 -17.02 8.87 9.92
N ILE A 23 -16.30 7.98 9.23
CA ILE A 23 -16.87 6.72 8.71
C ILE A 23 -17.19 5.69 9.79
N THR A 24 -16.81 5.93 11.05
CA THR A 24 -17.25 5.10 12.18
C THR A 24 -18.69 5.37 12.59
N LYS A 25 -19.31 6.42 12.04
CA LYS A 25 -20.66 6.87 12.36
C LYS A 25 -21.69 6.25 11.40
N PRO A 26 -22.71 5.52 11.89
CA PRO A 26 -23.71 4.88 11.04
C PRO A 26 -24.42 5.85 10.09
N GLU A 27 -24.70 7.08 10.53
CA GLU A 27 -25.34 8.11 9.71
C GLU A 27 -24.48 8.52 8.51
N VAL A 28 -23.15 8.56 8.68
CA VAL A 28 -22.19 8.84 7.61
C VAL A 28 -22.11 7.66 6.64
N GLN A 29 -22.02 6.44 7.17
CA GLN A 29 -22.01 5.21 6.38
C GLN A 29 -23.28 5.11 5.51
N GLN A 30 -24.44 5.40 6.08
CA GLN A 30 -25.72 5.40 5.36
C GLN A 30 -25.75 6.46 4.26
N ALA A 31 -25.32 7.69 4.56
CA ALA A 31 -25.28 8.78 3.57
C ALA A 31 -24.35 8.46 2.38
N ILE A 32 -23.15 7.95 2.65
CA ILE A 32 -22.20 7.54 1.59
C ILE A 32 -22.78 6.39 0.77
N THR A 33 -23.37 5.39 1.43
CA THR A 33 -23.97 4.23 0.75
C THR A 33 -25.11 4.67 -0.17
N GLN A 34 -26.00 5.52 0.33
CA GLN A 34 -27.13 6.03 -0.44
C GLN A 34 -26.64 6.81 -1.66
N HIS A 35 -25.68 7.71 -1.48
CA HIS A 35 -25.07 8.46 -2.59
C HIS A 35 -24.46 7.52 -3.64
N CYS A 36 -23.73 6.49 -3.21
CA CYS A 36 -23.13 5.53 -4.14
C CYS A 36 -24.19 4.75 -4.93
N VAL A 37 -25.30 4.36 -4.29
CA VAL A 37 -26.40 3.64 -4.94
C VAL A 37 -27.13 4.55 -5.94
N ASP A 38 -27.51 5.75 -5.52
CA ASP A 38 -28.28 6.69 -6.35
C ASP A 38 -27.51 7.12 -7.59
N ARG A 39 -26.19 7.27 -7.45
CA ARG A 39 -25.29 7.67 -8.54
C ARG A 39 -24.71 6.48 -9.32
N GLY A 40 -25.03 5.24 -8.93
CA GLY A 40 -24.53 4.04 -9.59
C GLY A 40 -23.01 3.84 -9.48
N VAL A 41 -22.37 4.39 -8.45
CA VAL A 41 -20.93 4.31 -8.20
C VAL A 41 -20.48 2.85 -8.09
N LYS A 42 -19.38 2.51 -8.77
CA LYS A 42 -18.82 1.14 -8.77
C LYS A 42 -17.55 1.00 -7.93
N VAL A 43 -16.86 2.11 -7.69
CA VAL A 43 -15.62 2.16 -6.90
C VAL A 43 -15.71 3.34 -5.93
N LEU A 44 -15.55 3.05 -4.65
CA LEU A 44 -15.42 4.05 -3.59
C LEU A 44 -13.97 4.04 -3.10
N ILE A 45 -13.32 5.20 -3.17
CA ILE A 45 -11.97 5.40 -2.64
C ILE A 45 -12.06 6.19 -1.33
N LEU A 46 -11.52 5.62 -0.25
CA LEU A 46 -11.48 6.24 1.07
C LEU A 46 -10.05 6.70 1.34
N ASP A 47 -9.79 8.00 1.18
CA ASP A 47 -8.49 8.62 1.38
C ASP A 47 -8.53 9.61 2.56
N ASN A 48 -7.92 9.32 3.71
CA ASN A 48 -7.34 8.04 4.13
C ASN A 48 -8.03 7.53 5.39
N LEU A 49 -7.79 6.27 5.75
CA LEU A 49 -8.43 5.64 6.89
C LEU A 49 -8.20 6.40 8.21
N SER A 50 -6.99 6.88 8.47
CA SER A 50 -6.64 7.51 9.76
C SER A 50 -7.35 8.85 9.97
N THR A 51 -7.61 9.58 8.88
CA THR A 51 -8.38 10.84 8.91
C THR A 51 -9.89 10.60 8.91
N LEU A 52 -10.36 9.58 8.18
CA LEU A 52 -11.78 9.26 8.04
C LEU A 52 -12.36 8.51 9.25
N ALA A 53 -11.56 7.73 9.98
CA ALA A 53 -12.00 6.94 11.12
C ALA A 53 -11.52 7.52 12.45
N SER A 54 -11.69 8.84 12.65
CA SER A 54 -11.27 9.51 13.88
C SER A 54 -11.91 8.87 15.13
N GLY A 55 -11.08 8.61 16.15
CA GLY A 55 -11.50 7.93 17.38
C GLY A 55 -11.46 6.39 17.31
N MET A 56 -11.24 5.79 16.13
CA MET A 56 -10.96 4.36 16.02
C MET A 56 -9.54 4.07 16.50
N ARG A 57 -9.38 3.20 17.51
CA ARG A 57 -8.05 2.75 17.94
C ARG A 57 -7.52 1.71 16.97
N GLU A 58 -6.52 2.06 16.18
CA GLU A 58 -6.03 1.20 15.10
C GLU A 58 -5.42 -0.13 15.58
N ASN A 59 -4.92 -0.16 16.80
CA ASN A 59 -4.31 -1.31 17.45
C ASN A 59 -5.32 -2.21 18.21
N GLU A 60 -6.59 -1.80 18.31
CA GLU A 60 -7.63 -2.59 18.96
C GLU A 60 -8.47 -3.29 17.88
N ALA A 61 -8.42 -4.62 17.89
CA ALA A 61 -9.11 -5.45 16.90
C ALA A 61 -10.63 -5.18 16.89
N ASP A 62 -11.19 -4.80 18.03
CA ASP A 62 -12.62 -4.54 18.21
C ASP A 62 -13.05 -3.19 17.62
N SER A 63 -12.13 -2.25 17.46
CA SER A 63 -12.41 -0.96 16.83
C SER A 63 -12.68 -1.09 15.31
N TRP A 64 -12.19 -2.16 14.66
CA TRP A 64 -12.46 -2.42 13.24
C TRP A 64 -13.90 -2.85 12.97
N GLU A 65 -14.58 -3.44 13.95
CA GLU A 65 -15.99 -3.86 13.83
C GLU A 65 -16.95 -2.67 13.63
N LEU A 66 -16.50 -1.43 13.90
CA LEU A 66 -17.28 -0.23 13.61
C LEU A 66 -17.46 0.03 12.12
N VAL A 67 -16.56 -0.47 11.27
CA VAL A 67 -16.59 -0.23 9.80
C VAL A 67 -16.68 -1.52 9.00
N ASN A 68 -16.21 -2.65 9.52
CA ASN A 68 -16.17 -3.91 8.80
C ASN A 68 -17.55 -4.38 8.28
N PRO A 69 -18.66 -4.34 9.07
CA PRO A 69 -19.98 -4.69 8.57
C PRO A 69 -20.45 -3.82 7.40
N TRP A 70 -20.11 -2.52 7.43
CA TRP A 70 -20.43 -1.57 6.37
C TRP A 70 -19.63 -1.84 5.09
N LEU A 71 -18.34 -2.14 5.20
CA LEU A 71 -17.51 -2.54 4.05
C LEU A 71 -18.04 -3.82 3.38
N LEU A 72 -18.48 -4.80 4.18
CA LEU A 72 -19.12 -6.01 3.67
C LEU A 72 -20.47 -5.71 2.99
N ASP A 73 -21.22 -4.72 3.47
CA ASP A 73 -22.47 -4.28 2.85
C ASP A 73 -22.23 -3.66 1.46
N LEU A 74 -21.25 -2.77 1.35
CA LEU A 74 -20.82 -2.19 0.06
C LEU A 74 -20.39 -3.28 -0.93
N ARG A 75 -19.65 -4.30 -0.45
CA ARG A 75 -19.27 -5.46 -1.27
C ARG A 75 -20.49 -6.23 -1.77
N ARG A 76 -21.50 -6.49 -0.93
CA ARG A 76 -22.77 -7.14 -1.34
C ARG A 76 -23.52 -6.32 -2.39
N ARG A 77 -23.39 -5.00 -2.34
CA ARG A 77 -23.95 -4.06 -3.35
C ARG A 77 -23.12 -3.95 -4.62
N LYS A 78 -22.03 -4.74 -4.75
CA LYS A 78 -21.10 -4.73 -5.90
C LYS A 78 -20.36 -3.38 -6.04
N ILE A 79 -20.09 -2.71 -4.92
CA ILE A 79 -19.26 -1.51 -4.86
C ILE A 79 -17.88 -1.95 -4.35
N ALA A 80 -16.85 -1.80 -5.18
CA ALA A 80 -15.48 -2.05 -4.76
C ALA A 80 -15.01 -0.90 -3.88
N VAL A 81 -14.37 -1.21 -2.76
CA VAL A 81 -13.81 -0.20 -1.85
C VAL A 81 -12.30 -0.28 -1.87
N VAL A 82 -11.65 0.86 -2.12
CA VAL A 82 -10.20 1.04 -1.99
C VAL A 82 -9.97 1.93 -0.78
N ILE A 83 -9.21 1.43 0.20
CA ILE A 83 -8.89 2.19 1.41
C ILE A 83 -7.42 2.58 1.33
N ILE A 84 -7.15 3.88 1.33
CA ILE A 84 -5.79 4.40 1.46
C ILE A 84 -5.42 4.41 2.93
N HIS A 85 -4.25 3.89 3.23
CA HIS A 85 -3.77 3.76 4.59
C HIS A 85 -2.25 3.89 4.65
N HIS A 86 -1.75 4.56 5.69
CA HIS A 86 -0.32 4.74 5.89
C HIS A 86 0.32 3.50 6.53
N ALA A 87 1.54 3.19 6.13
CA ALA A 87 2.39 2.22 6.81
C ALA A 87 2.69 2.69 8.26
N GLY A 88 2.81 1.73 9.17
CA GLY A 88 3.31 1.97 10.52
C GLY A 88 4.82 2.25 10.53
N ARG A 89 5.37 2.48 11.73
CA ARG A 89 6.82 2.75 11.90
C ARG A 89 7.73 1.58 11.46
N SER A 90 7.18 0.38 11.29
CA SER A 90 7.88 -0.83 10.85
C SER A 90 7.74 -1.12 9.35
N GLY A 91 7.11 -0.25 8.56
CA GLY A 91 6.84 -0.49 7.13
C GLY A 91 5.56 -1.31 6.86
N GLU A 92 5.15 -2.15 7.81
CA GLU A 92 3.90 -2.92 7.72
C GLU A 92 2.63 -2.06 7.88
N MET A 93 1.48 -2.58 7.41
CA MET A 93 0.19 -1.94 7.64
C MET A 93 -0.04 -1.72 9.14
N ARG A 94 -0.30 -0.47 9.54
CA ARG A 94 -0.65 -0.14 10.93
C ARG A 94 -1.99 -0.80 11.33
N GLY A 95 -1.98 -1.64 12.36
CA GLY A 95 -3.19 -2.18 12.97
C GLY A 95 -3.17 -3.69 13.17
N THR A 96 -4.35 -4.29 13.33
CA THR A 96 -4.50 -5.73 13.65
C THR A 96 -4.74 -6.58 12.40
N SER A 97 -4.29 -7.84 12.42
CA SER A 97 -4.47 -8.81 11.33
C SER A 97 -5.94 -9.01 10.90
N LYS A 98 -6.91 -8.75 11.79
CA LYS A 98 -8.34 -8.78 11.47
C LYS A 98 -8.73 -7.84 10.31
N ARG A 99 -7.99 -6.74 10.11
CA ARG A 99 -8.20 -5.84 8.96
C ARG A 99 -7.97 -6.56 7.63
N GLU A 100 -7.03 -7.49 7.61
CA GLU A 100 -6.60 -8.19 6.41
C GLU A 100 -7.55 -9.34 6.05
N ASP A 101 -8.24 -9.94 7.02
CA ASP A 101 -9.04 -11.16 6.81
C ASP A 101 -10.06 -11.02 5.66
N ASN A 102 -10.80 -9.92 5.65
CA ASN A 102 -11.87 -9.67 4.67
C ASN A 102 -11.40 -8.98 3.39
N VAL A 103 -10.14 -8.50 3.37
CA VAL A 103 -9.57 -7.78 2.25
C VAL A 103 -9.18 -8.75 1.14
N PHE A 104 -9.57 -8.42 -0.09
CA PHE A 104 -9.26 -9.25 -1.25
C PHE A 104 -7.81 -9.06 -1.70
N TRP A 105 -7.34 -7.82 -1.75
CA TRP A 105 -6.00 -7.43 -2.18
C TRP A 105 -5.38 -6.46 -1.19
N ILE A 106 -4.09 -6.65 -0.89
CA ILE A 106 -3.27 -5.65 -0.21
C ILE A 106 -2.18 -5.25 -1.19
N ILE A 107 -2.11 -3.95 -1.50
CA ILE A 107 -1.08 -3.37 -2.36
C ILE A 107 -0.20 -2.49 -1.48
N ALA A 108 1.05 -2.88 -1.32
CA ALA A 108 2.06 -2.05 -0.65
C ALA A 108 2.76 -1.15 -1.67
N LEU A 109 3.10 0.06 -1.24
CA LEU A 109 3.88 1.05 -2.00
C LEU A 109 5.18 1.31 -1.24
N ASP A 110 6.30 0.86 -1.80
CA ASP A 110 7.64 1.01 -1.20
C ASP A 110 8.42 2.13 -1.88
N ASP A 111 9.25 2.87 -1.15
CA ASP A 111 10.06 3.95 -1.73
C ASP A 111 11.15 3.39 -2.67
N ALA A 112 11.27 3.98 -3.86
CA ALA A 112 12.27 3.63 -4.86
C ALA A 112 13.32 4.74 -5.07
N LYS A 113 13.20 5.88 -4.38
CA LYS A 113 14.01 7.09 -4.63
C LYS A 113 15.46 6.96 -4.17
N GLU A 114 15.74 6.18 -3.15
CA GLU A 114 17.12 6.01 -2.64
C GLU A 114 18.05 5.39 -3.68
N ASN A 115 17.47 4.56 -4.55
CA ASN A 115 18.16 3.68 -5.49
C ASN A 115 18.10 4.18 -6.94
N ALA A 116 17.58 5.39 -7.16
CA ALA A 116 17.29 5.92 -8.47
C ALA A 116 18.31 6.97 -8.93
N ASP A 117 18.76 6.84 -10.18
CA ASP A 117 19.61 7.83 -10.87
C ASP A 117 18.88 9.17 -11.10
N ASP A 118 17.54 9.12 -11.29
CA ASP A 118 16.67 10.28 -11.41
C ASP A 118 15.68 10.33 -10.24
N LYS A 119 15.78 11.41 -9.44
CA LYS A 119 14.99 11.65 -8.22
C LYS A 119 13.87 12.68 -8.41
N ARG A 120 13.61 13.13 -9.64
CA ARG A 120 12.51 14.07 -9.91
C ARG A 120 11.15 13.38 -9.70
N GLY A 121 10.21 14.10 -9.12
CA GLY A 121 8.83 13.62 -8.95
C GLY A 121 8.65 12.52 -7.90
N ALA A 122 7.63 11.68 -8.08
CA ALA A 122 7.33 10.55 -7.20
C ALA A 122 7.74 9.24 -7.85
N ARG A 123 8.45 8.39 -7.11
CA ARG A 123 8.94 7.10 -7.58
C ARG A 123 8.76 6.07 -6.49
N PHE A 124 8.13 4.95 -6.80
CA PHE A 124 7.78 3.93 -5.83
C PHE A 124 7.56 2.57 -6.50
N VAL A 125 7.69 1.50 -5.72
CA VAL A 125 7.38 0.13 -6.15
C VAL A 125 6.03 -0.26 -5.60
N SER A 126 5.14 -0.80 -6.44
CA SER A 126 3.87 -1.37 -6.02
C SER A 126 3.90 -2.90 -6.07
N ARG A 127 3.59 -3.57 -4.95
CA ARG A 127 3.52 -5.04 -4.87
C ARG A 127 2.25 -5.50 -4.17
N PHE A 128 1.77 -6.69 -4.53
CA PHE A 128 0.71 -7.36 -3.78
C PHE A 128 1.33 -8.18 -2.65
N THR A 129 0.99 -7.87 -1.40
CA THR A 129 1.56 -8.52 -0.21
C THR A 129 0.67 -9.60 0.38
N LYS A 130 -0.59 -9.65 -0.07
CA LYS A 130 -1.49 -10.76 0.20
C LYS A 130 -1.59 -11.60 -1.06
N PRO A 131 -1.09 -12.85 -1.07
CA PRO A 131 -1.36 -13.78 -2.15
C PRO A 131 -2.88 -13.93 -2.27
N SER A 132 -3.47 -13.43 -3.36
CA SER A 132 -4.89 -13.61 -3.57
C SER A 132 -5.17 -15.09 -3.70
N ARG A 133 -6.05 -15.60 -2.83
CA ARG A 133 -6.58 -16.96 -2.92
C ARG A 133 -7.33 -17.22 -4.24
N ASN A 134 -7.57 -16.16 -5.03
CA ASN A 134 -8.40 -16.17 -6.24
C ASN A 134 -7.61 -15.92 -7.53
N THR A 135 -6.31 -15.65 -7.46
CA THR A 135 -5.47 -15.58 -8.66
C THR A 135 -4.51 -16.76 -8.64
N GLN A 136 -4.65 -17.65 -9.62
CA GLN A 136 -3.72 -18.77 -9.82
C GLN A 136 -2.36 -18.30 -10.37
N GLU A 137 -2.27 -17.03 -10.77
CA GLU A 137 -1.09 -16.41 -11.36
C GLU A 137 -0.39 -15.47 -10.39
N GLU A 138 0.93 -15.36 -10.56
CA GLU A 138 1.75 -14.39 -9.85
C GLU A 138 1.51 -12.98 -10.39
N VAL A 139 1.26 -12.02 -9.51
CA VAL A 139 1.04 -10.63 -9.91
C VAL A 139 2.37 -9.90 -9.91
N ALA A 140 2.76 -9.40 -11.08
CA ALA A 140 4.01 -8.68 -11.26
C ALA A 140 4.08 -7.41 -10.39
N THR A 141 5.26 -7.17 -9.83
CA THR A 141 5.62 -5.94 -9.13
C THR A 141 6.10 -4.90 -10.12
N TYR A 142 5.64 -3.65 -9.96
CA TYR A 142 5.97 -2.55 -10.86
C TYR A 142 6.65 -1.41 -10.11
N GLU A 143 7.69 -0.85 -10.71
CA GLU A 143 8.25 0.43 -10.32
C GLU A 143 7.58 1.53 -11.15
N TRP A 144 7.04 2.53 -10.49
CA TRP A 144 6.34 3.66 -11.08
C TRP A 144 7.17 4.93 -10.94
N HIS A 145 7.07 5.82 -11.93
CA HIS A 145 7.70 7.13 -11.91
C HIS A 145 6.74 8.18 -12.47
N PHE A 146 6.36 9.12 -11.61
CA PHE A 146 5.50 10.26 -11.90
C PHE A 146 6.34 11.52 -11.90
N ILE A 147 6.30 12.30 -12.98
CA ILE A 147 7.00 13.58 -13.08
C ILE A 147 5.98 14.67 -13.43
N THR A 148 5.94 15.72 -12.63
CA THR A 148 5.22 16.94 -13.00
C THR A 148 6.12 17.77 -13.91
N GLU A 149 5.73 17.88 -15.17
CA GLU A 149 6.45 18.64 -16.18
C GLU A 149 6.25 20.15 -15.98
N ALA A 150 7.08 20.98 -16.62
CA ALA A 150 7.03 22.44 -16.48
C ALA A 150 5.69 23.05 -16.94
N ASN A 151 4.93 22.36 -17.79
CA ASN A 151 3.60 22.78 -18.23
C ASN A 151 2.47 22.38 -17.26
N GLY A 152 2.79 21.74 -16.13
CA GLY A 152 1.83 21.25 -15.14
C GLY A 152 1.21 19.90 -15.45
N GLU A 153 1.53 19.28 -16.59
CA GLU A 153 1.11 17.91 -16.90
C GLU A 153 1.92 16.90 -16.09
N VAL A 154 1.30 15.76 -15.77
CA VAL A 154 1.98 14.67 -15.07
C VAL A 154 2.27 13.56 -16.06
N SER A 155 3.55 13.31 -16.32
CA SER A 155 4.01 12.15 -17.08
C SER A 155 4.12 10.94 -16.14
N ILE A 156 3.64 9.78 -16.59
CA ILE A 156 3.62 8.53 -15.82
C ILE A 156 4.34 7.47 -16.64
N SER A 157 5.35 6.84 -16.04
CA SER A 157 6.03 5.68 -16.63
C SER A 157 6.11 4.55 -15.60
N HIS A 158 6.22 3.31 -16.09
CA HIS A 158 6.39 2.14 -15.25
C HIS A 158 7.28 1.09 -15.92
N LYS A 159 7.92 0.26 -15.10
CA LYS A 159 8.69 -0.92 -15.53
C LYS A 159 8.52 -2.04 -14.51
N LEU A 160 8.84 -3.26 -14.90
CA LEU A 160 8.91 -4.37 -13.95
C LEU A 160 9.97 -4.03 -12.88
N ALA A 161 9.60 -4.14 -11.60
CA ALA A 161 10.55 -3.90 -10.52
C ALA A 161 11.66 -4.95 -10.60
N GLN A 162 12.92 -4.54 -10.39
CA GLN A 162 13.99 -5.51 -10.36
C GLN A 162 13.86 -6.36 -9.10
N THR A 163 14.11 -7.67 -9.22
CA THR A 163 13.99 -8.64 -8.12
C THR A 163 14.75 -8.19 -6.88
N MET A 164 15.87 -7.48 -7.04
CA MET A 164 16.66 -6.94 -5.92
C MET A 164 15.94 -5.87 -5.11
N ASP A 165 15.15 -4.99 -5.73
CA ASP A 165 14.45 -3.93 -5.01
C ASP A 165 13.33 -4.51 -4.15
N VAL A 166 12.62 -5.51 -4.69
CA VAL A 166 11.60 -6.29 -3.94
C VAL A 166 12.24 -6.99 -2.73
N PHE A 167 13.40 -7.61 -2.92
CA PHE A 167 14.14 -8.26 -1.85
C PHE A 167 14.53 -7.31 -0.72
N LEU A 168 14.97 -6.09 -1.04
CA LEU A 168 15.32 -5.09 -0.04
C LEU A 168 14.10 -4.53 0.68
N GLY A 169 13.00 -4.30 -0.06
CA GLY A 169 11.72 -3.87 0.52
C GLY A 169 11.21 -4.84 1.59
N LEU A 170 11.21 -6.14 1.29
CA LEU A 170 10.80 -7.19 2.24
C LEU A 170 11.63 -7.18 3.53
N ILE A 171 12.93 -6.92 3.44
CA ILE A 171 13.79 -6.79 4.62
C ILE A 171 13.42 -5.54 5.43
N GLY A 172 13.09 -4.44 4.75
CA GLY A 172 12.62 -3.20 5.36
C GLY A 172 11.32 -3.38 6.15
N ASP A 173 10.42 -4.24 5.67
CA ASP A 173 9.16 -4.59 6.35
C ASP A 173 9.33 -5.61 7.48
N GLY A 174 10.57 -6.08 7.73
CA GLY A 174 10.85 -7.04 8.79
C GLY A 174 10.80 -8.51 8.37
N VAL A 175 10.53 -8.81 7.09
CA VAL A 175 10.68 -10.16 6.51
C VAL A 175 12.17 -10.41 6.29
N ASN A 176 12.84 -10.86 7.36
CA ASN A 176 14.29 -10.81 7.48
C ASN A 176 14.98 -12.17 7.42
N ASP A 177 14.28 -13.27 7.13
CA ASP A 177 14.91 -14.58 6.96
C ASP A 177 14.71 -15.15 5.55
N CYS A 178 15.67 -15.99 5.14
CA CYS A 178 15.74 -16.55 3.80
C CYS A 178 14.51 -17.38 3.41
N ALA A 179 13.88 -18.07 4.38
CA ALA A 179 12.74 -18.93 4.09
C ALA A 179 11.49 -18.09 3.83
N ALA A 180 11.22 -17.12 4.69
CA ALA A 180 10.09 -16.21 4.54
C ALA A 180 10.20 -15.38 3.24
N ILE A 181 11.39 -14.86 2.93
CA ILE A 181 11.62 -14.12 1.67
C ILE A 181 11.44 -15.02 0.45
N ALA A 182 11.90 -16.27 0.50
CA ALA A 182 11.74 -17.21 -0.61
C ALA A 182 10.26 -17.54 -0.88
N GLU A 183 9.47 -17.68 0.19
CA GLU A 183 8.03 -17.89 0.11
C GLU A 183 7.33 -16.67 -0.47
N GLU A 184 7.62 -15.48 0.05
CA GLU A 184 7.00 -14.22 -0.36
C GLU A 184 7.30 -13.88 -1.83
N MET A 185 8.56 -14.05 -2.24
CA MET A 185 9.00 -13.80 -3.61
C MET A 185 8.75 -14.97 -4.57
N LYS A 186 8.24 -16.10 -4.07
CA LYS A 186 8.05 -17.35 -4.83
C LYS A 186 9.29 -17.82 -5.61
N ILE A 187 10.48 -17.59 -5.06
CA ILE A 187 11.76 -18.04 -5.64
C ILE A 187 12.45 -19.05 -4.73
N SER A 188 13.43 -19.79 -5.26
CA SER A 188 14.18 -20.74 -4.44
C SER A 188 15.00 -20.03 -3.35
N LYS A 189 15.17 -20.67 -2.18
CA LYS A 189 16.07 -20.22 -1.11
C LYS A 189 17.50 -19.96 -1.61
N ALA A 190 17.95 -20.73 -2.61
CA ALA A 190 19.23 -20.51 -3.26
C ALA A 190 19.29 -19.18 -4.04
N SER A 191 18.18 -18.75 -4.65
CA SER A 191 18.09 -17.45 -5.32
C SER A 191 18.08 -16.30 -4.31
N VAL A 192 17.32 -16.42 -3.23
CA VAL A 192 17.36 -15.47 -2.11
C VAL A 192 18.77 -15.35 -1.53
N SER A 193 19.44 -16.48 -1.27
CA SER A 193 20.81 -16.47 -0.72
C SER A 193 21.81 -15.81 -1.67
N ARG A 194 21.69 -16.02 -2.99
CA ARG A 194 22.51 -15.30 -3.99
C ARG A 194 22.25 -13.80 -3.97
N MET A 195 20.99 -13.39 -3.84
CA MET A 195 20.61 -11.97 -3.75
C MET A 195 21.14 -11.34 -2.46
N ALA A 196 20.98 -12.00 -1.32
CA ALA A 196 21.52 -11.56 -0.04
C ALA A 196 23.03 -11.34 -0.12
N LYS A 197 23.76 -12.30 -0.71
CA LYS A 197 25.21 -12.14 -0.91
C LYS A 197 25.56 -10.96 -1.82
N LYS A 198 24.81 -10.77 -2.91
CA LYS A 198 25.00 -9.61 -3.81
C LYS A 198 24.71 -8.29 -3.11
N ALA A 199 23.67 -8.24 -2.29
CA ALA A 199 23.25 -7.06 -1.53
C ALA A 199 24.23 -6.74 -0.39
N GLU A 200 24.78 -7.76 0.28
CA GLU A 200 25.83 -7.61 1.30
C GLU A 200 27.13 -7.06 0.70
N VAL A 201 27.58 -7.61 -0.45
CA VAL A 201 28.73 -7.08 -1.18
C VAL A 201 28.50 -5.65 -1.63
N GLY A 202 27.28 -5.34 -2.07
CA GLY A 202 26.85 -3.98 -2.43
C GLY A 202 26.56 -3.06 -1.25
N ARG A 203 26.84 -3.50 -0.01
CA ARG A 203 26.62 -2.73 1.22
C ARG A 203 25.20 -2.20 1.40
N LYS A 204 24.22 -2.98 0.96
CA LYS A 204 22.79 -2.67 1.10
C LYS A 204 22.18 -3.34 2.33
N ILE A 205 22.74 -4.48 2.73
CA ILE A 205 22.28 -5.26 3.89
C ILE A 205 23.47 -5.76 4.70
N ILE A 206 23.19 -6.07 5.97
CA ILE A 206 24.07 -6.81 6.86
C ILE A 206 23.40 -8.15 7.16
N ILE A 207 24.17 -9.24 7.07
CA ILE A 207 23.70 -10.57 7.46
C ILE A 207 24.18 -10.88 8.90
N LYS A 208 23.24 -11.03 9.84
CA LYS A 208 23.52 -11.39 11.24
C LYS A 208 22.62 -12.53 11.68
N SER A 209 23.21 -13.57 12.28
CA SER A 209 22.44 -14.71 12.83
C SER A 209 21.45 -15.33 11.83
N ARG A 210 21.85 -15.44 10.56
CA ARG A 210 21.02 -15.92 9.43
C ARG A 210 19.80 -15.06 9.10
N ARG A 211 19.75 -13.83 9.60
CA ARG A 211 18.78 -12.80 9.24
C ARG A 211 19.44 -11.66 8.49
N TYR A 212 18.65 -10.95 7.70
CA TYR A 212 19.06 -9.84 6.86
C TYR A 212 18.53 -8.54 7.45
N PHE A 213 19.36 -7.51 7.45
CA PHE A 213 19.01 -6.18 7.97
C PHE A 213 19.48 -5.14 6.97
N LEU A 214 18.70 -4.10 6.70
CA LEU A 214 19.16 -2.99 5.87
C LEU A 214 20.39 -2.33 6.53
N GLU A 215 21.42 -2.02 5.74
CA GLU A 215 22.60 -1.30 6.23
C GLU A 215 22.27 0.21 6.29
N GLU A 216 22.30 0.81 7.49
CA GLU A 216 22.05 2.25 7.66
C GLU A 216 23.08 3.06 6.85
N GLY A 217 22.61 3.78 5.82
CA GLY A 217 23.45 4.62 4.95
C GLY A 217 23.90 3.99 3.63
N ALA A 218 23.29 2.89 3.19
CA ALA A 218 23.56 2.23 1.91
C ALA A 218 23.30 3.13 0.68
N LYS A 219 24.30 3.90 0.24
CA LYS A 219 24.33 4.43 -1.13
C LYS A 219 24.63 3.28 -2.08
N ILE A 220 23.70 2.97 -2.99
CA ILE A 220 23.97 2.07 -4.11
C ILE A 220 25.03 2.71 -5.00
N ASP A 221 26.16 2.04 -5.15
CA ASP A 221 27.20 2.43 -6.11
C ASP A 221 26.71 2.18 -7.55
N PRO A 222 26.55 3.23 -8.38
CA PRO A 222 26.04 3.09 -9.74
C PRO A 222 27.20 2.78 -10.68
N LYS A 223 27.63 1.51 -10.76
CA LYS A 223 28.40 0.95 -11.90
C LYS A 223 28.69 -0.55 -11.74
N LYS A 224 27.98 -1.39 -12.48
CA LYS A 224 28.50 -2.48 -13.32
C LYS A 224 27.38 -3.21 -14.06
#